data_AF-A0A952SZF0-F1
#
_entry.id   AF-A0A952SZF0-F1
#
_cell.length_a   1.000
_cell.length_b   1.000
_cell.length_c   1.000
_cell.angle_alpha   90.00
_cell.angle_beta   90.00
_cell.angle_gamma   90.00
#
_symmetry.space_group_name_H-M   'P 1'
#
loop_
_entity.id
_entity.type
_entity.pdbx_description
1 polymer ?
#
loop_
_entity_poly.entity_id
_entity_poly.type
_entity_poly.pdbx_seq_one_letter_code
_entity_poly.pdbx_strand_id
1 'polypeptide(L)'
;MTHALASSPLTVEVIEEVIANLPIQGRIILRLLLLQYLDVTQDEILFMVADRPDPRCVSGKKPVTTMTQESIMAMIDRRNEYRRRARLRRERTWLQCVALEHLVQTATTLATRAAVLLADRGVSSETITALTAQARSAVPSTTLRILEQQWEKEEIGAEEYQKHRLVVEMQTQLRFVERFKKRLALAERERRTSDSTTLQDHEIGHIWGIPAGTLAARKVKFLSQYLLATQARCSDSPSSSPSPEMWQATLRALSQTPIERSIATYDGLEGTESALIEKLGIYAMIRIPEATETKFWNSLVYGASSNAIHTETTRTLFGLQRLVSIQKDLDTSPVALDEELLTRSMPTPKAGELASAASESGQGELTDLQRHILHNFIGEDVTGRPSDKW
;
A
#
# COMPACT_ATOMS: atom_id res chain seq x y z
N MET A 1 -42.70 -1.30 -4.06
CA MET A 1 -42.91 -1.79 -2.68
C MET A 1 -41.54 -2.14 -2.11
N THR A 2 -41.01 -1.26 -1.27
CA THR A 2 -39.76 -1.44 -0.55
C THR A 2 -40.01 -2.39 0.61
N HIS A 3 -39.65 -3.66 0.45
CA HIS A 3 -39.62 -4.58 1.58
C HIS A 3 -38.53 -4.12 2.55
N ALA A 4 -38.96 -3.60 3.69
CA ALA A 4 -38.13 -3.40 4.85
C ALA A 4 -37.67 -4.77 5.35
N LEU A 5 -36.44 -5.17 5.00
CA LEU A 5 -35.75 -6.27 5.66
C LEU A 5 -35.18 -5.73 6.97
N ALA A 6 -35.95 -5.84 8.04
CA ALA A 6 -35.36 -6.03 9.35
C ALA A 6 -34.93 -7.50 9.43
N SER A 7 -33.75 -7.82 8.87
CA SER A 7 -33.11 -9.13 8.97
C SER A 7 -31.93 -9.06 9.93
N SER A 8 -31.68 -10.14 10.69
CA SER A 8 -30.41 -10.30 11.37
C SER A 8 -29.26 -10.15 10.35
N PRO A 9 -28.29 -9.27 10.59
CA PRO A 9 -27.22 -9.03 9.64
C PRO A 9 -26.42 -10.33 9.43
N LEU A 10 -26.08 -10.64 8.19
CA LEU A 10 -25.18 -11.74 7.88
C LEU A 10 -23.82 -11.47 8.54
N THR A 11 -23.45 -12.26 9.54
CA THR A 11 -22.16 -12.15 10.24
C THR A 11 -21.16 -13.18 9.72
N VAL A 12 -19.87 -12.94 10.02
CA VAL A 12 -18.79 -13.89 9.71
C VAL A 12 -19.02 -15.24 10.38
N GLU A 13 -19.51 -15.24 11.62
CA GLU A 13 -19.81 -16.47 12.37
C GLU A 13 -20.89 -17.32 11.67
N VAL A 14 -21.96 -16.70 11.18
CA VAL A 14 -23.02 -17.40 10.43
C VAL A 14 -22.46 -17.97 9.13
N ILE A 15 -21.58 -17.24 8.42
CA ILE A 15 -20.93 -17.72 7.20
C ILE A 15 -20.08 -18.97 7.50
N GLU A 16 -19.25 -18.91 8.55
CA GLU A 16 -18.40 -20.04 8.96
C GLU A 16 -19.22 -21.26 9.42
N GLU A 17 -20.30 -21.04 10.18
CA GLU A 17 -21.21 -22.10 10.63
C GLU A 17 -21.89 -22.79 9.44
N VAL A 18 -22.43 -22.02 8.48
CA VAL A 18 -23.07 -22.59 7.29
C VAL A 18 -22.07 -23.36 6.45
N ILE A 19 -20.84 -22.84 6.27
CA ILE A 19 -19.78 -23.58 5.58
C ILE A 19 -19.44 -24.87 6.32
N ALA A 20 -19.30 -24.84 7.65
CA ALA A 20 -18.96 -26.04 8.45
C ALA A 20 -20.00 -27.16 8.32
N ASN A 21 -21.29 -26.80 8.14
CA ASN A 21 -22.39 -27.73 7.97
C ASN A 21 -22.51 -28.34 6.55
N LEU A 22 -21.72 -27.89 5.58
CA LEU A 22 -21.70 -28.49 4.25
C LEU A 22 -20.94 -29.83 4.24
N PRO A 23 -21.25 -30.74 3.29
CA PRO A 23 -20.40 -31.90 3.03
C PRO A 23 -18.96 -31.47 2.71
N ILE A 24 -17.97 -32.32 2.98
CA ILE A 24 -16.54 -31.98 2.86
C ILE A 24 -16.15 -31.32 1.52
N GLN A 25 -16.70 -31.81 0.41
CA GLN A 25 -16.51 -31.20 -0.91
C GLN A 25 -17.06 -29.77 -1.01
N GLY A 26 -18.22 -29.51 -0.39
CA GLY A 26 -18.80 -28.17 -0.32
C GLY A 26 -17.95 -27.23 0.54
N ARG A 27 -17.47 -27.69 1.69
CA ARG A 27 -16.56 -26.90 2.54
C ARG A 27 -15.30 -26.48 1.77
N ILE A 28 -14.67 -27.44 1.06
CA ILE A 28 -13.51 -27.19 0.20
C ILE A 28 -13.83 -26.16 -0.88
N ILE A 29 -14.93 -26.32 -1.62
CA ILE A 29 -15.32 -25.37 -2.68
C ILE A 29 -15.47 -23.96 -2.12
N LEU A 30 -16.21 -23.79 -1.02
CA LEU A 30 -16.49 -22.47 -0.46
C LEU A 30 -15.20 -21.83 0.11
N ARG A 31 -14.37 -22.59 0.82
CA ARG A 31 -13.09 -22.08 1.36
C ARG A 31 -12.08 -21.77 0.27
N LEU A 32 -12.06 -22.52 -0.84
CA LEU A 32 -11.22 -22.18 -1.99
C LEU A 32 -11.75 -20.93 -2.72
N LEU A 33 -13.06 -20.78 -2.92
CA LEU A 33 -13.62 -19.54 -3.49
C LEU A 33 -13.27 -18.33 -2.62
N LEU A 34 -13.34 -18.49 -1.30
CA LEU A 34 -13.13 -17.45 -0.29
C LEU A 34 -11.73 -17.52 0.33
N LEU A 35 -10.72 -18.06 -0.36
CA LEU A 35 -9.38 -18.32 0.19
C LEU A 35 -8.67 -17.06 0.72
N GLN A 36 -9.09 -15.88 0.25
CA GLN A 36 -8.60 -14.60 0.74
C GLN A 36 -9.08 -14.25 2.15
N TYR A 37 -10.12 -14.93 2.64
CA TYR A 37 -10.75 -14.72 3.95
C TYR A 37 -10.64 -15.94 4.85
N LEU A 38 -10.80 -17.13 4.28
CA LEU A 38 -10.94 -18.38 5.02
C LEU A 38 -9.81 -19.36 4.69
N ASP A 39 -9.47 -20.17 5.68
CA ASP A 39 -8.44 -21.20 5.57
C ASP A 39 -9.04 -22.55 5.25
N VAL A 40 -8.37 -23.28 4.37
CA VAL A 40 -8.66 -24.71 4.12
C VAL A 40 -8.05 -25.54 5.26
N THR A 41 -8.81 -26.39 5.92
CA THR A 41 -8.32 -27.21 7.04
C THR A 41 -7.51 -28.43 6.58
N GLN A 42 -6.81 -29.09 7.51
CA GLN A 42 -5.96 -30.23 7.19
C GLN A 42 -6.76 -31.44 6.68
N ASP A 43 -7.93 -31.72 7.25
CA ASP A 43 -8.84 -32.77 6.80
C ASP A 43 -9.34 -32.54 5.37
N GLU A 44 -9.58 -31.28 5.01
CA GLU A 44 -9.94 -30.86 3.65
C GLU A 44 -8.78 -31.05 2.66
N ILE A 45 -7.55 -30.74 3.07
CA ILE A 45 -6.34 -31.01 2.28
C ILE A 45 -6.19 -32.51 2.04
N LEU A 46 -6.32 -33.33 3.09
CA LEU A 46 -6.25 -34.77 2.98
C LEU A 46 -7.33 -35.31 2.04
N PHE A 47 -8.57 -34.83 2.16
CA PHE A 47 -9.64 -35.22 1.24
C PHE A 47 -9.32 -34.86 -0.22
N MET A 48 -8.86 -33.63 -0.47
CA MET A 48 -8.51 -33.21 -1.82
C MET A 48 -7.41 -34.10 -2.41
N VAL A 49 -6.42 -34.53 -1.63
CA VAL A 49 -5.33 -35.40 -2.10
C VAL A 49 -5.89 -36.77 -2.51
N ALA A 50 -6.78 -37.33 -1.70
CA ALA A 50 -7.39 -38.64 -1.96
C ALA A 50 -8.35 -38.61 -3.17
N ASP A 51 -9.06 -37.50 -3.38
CA ASP A 51 -10.07 -37.30 -4.44
C ASP A 51 -9.47 -36.98 -5.82
N ARG A 52 -8.13 -36.88 -5.93
CA ARG A 52 -7.47 -36.65 -7.22
C ARG A 52 -7.63 -37.85 -8.16
N PRO A 53 -7.94 -37.63 -9.45
CA PRO A 53 -7.85 -38.69 -10.44
C PRO A 53 -6.38 -39.14 -10.55
N ASP A 54 -6.12 -40.43 -10.38
CA ASP A 54 -4.78 -40.98 -10.60
C ASP A 54 -4.44 -40.93 -12.10
N PRO A 55 -3.39 -40.21 -12.52
CA PRO A 55 -3.01 -40.12 -13.93
C PRO A 55 -2.62 -41.48 -14.54
N ARG A 56 -2.31 -42.48 -13.71
CA ARG A 56 -2.02 -43.86 -14.13
C ARG A 56 -3.28 -44.71 -14.32
N CYS A 57 -4.42 -44.27 -13.78
CA CYS A 57 -5.67 -45.00 -13.91
C CYS A 57 -6.41 -44.56 -15.18
N VAL A 58 -6.37 -45.44 -16.19
CA VAL A 58 -7.27 -45.36 -17.34
C VAL A 58 -8.71 -45.52 -16.85
N SER A 59 -9.64 -44.78 -17.47
CA SER A 59 -11.08 -44.77 -17.17
C SER A 59 -11.61 -46.16 -16.77
N GLY A 60 -12.21 -46.27 -15.58
CA GLY A 60 -12.91 -47.47 -15.10
C GLY A 60 -12.25 -48.29 -14.00
N LYS A 61 -10.99 -48.00 -13.60
CA LYS A 61 -10.37 -48.62 -12.41
C LYS A 61 -10.40 -47.64 -11.22
N LYS A 62 -10.79 -48.12 -10.04
CA LYS A 62 -10.73 -47.30 -8.81
C LYS A 62 -9.27 -46.90 -8.56
N PRO A 63 -8.95 -45.60 -8.50
CA PRO A 63 -7.60 -45.16 -8.22
C PRO A 63 -7.20 -45.63 -6.82
N VAL A 64 -6.03 -46.26 -6.71
CA VAL A 64 -5.36 -46.45 -5.43
C VAL A 64 -4.48 -45.21 -5.25
N THR A 65 -5.09 -44.11 -4.85
CA THR A 65 -4.35 -42.90 -4.46
C THR A 65 -3.64 -43.20 -3.14
N THR A 66 -2.39 -43.66 -3.23
CA THR A 66 -1.51 -43.67 -2.05
C THR A 66 -1.26 -42.23 -1.66
N MET A 67 -1.79 -41.81 -0.51
CA MET A 67 -1.58 -40.47 0.05
C MET A 67 -0.11 -40.35 0.49
N THR A 68 0.76 -39.92 -0.42
CA THR A 68 2.17 -39.69 -0.11
C THR A 68 2.34 -38.33 0.58
N GLN A 69 3.34 -38.23 1.46
CA GLN A 69 3.69 -36.95 2.09
C GLN A 69 4.00 -35.87 1.05
N GLU A 70 4.65 -36.24 -0.05
CA GLU A 70 4.93 -35.34 -1.19
C GLU A 70 3.66 -34.78 -1.83
N SER A 71 2.63 -35.62 -2.02
CA SER A 71 1.37 -35.19 -2.64
C SER A 71 0.59 -34.20 -1.75
N ILE A 72 0.71 -34.36 -0.43
CA ILE A 72 0.17 -33.47 0.60
C ILE A 72 0.94 -32.14 0.58
N MET A 73 2.28 -32.19 0.63
CA MET A 73 3.13 -31.00 0.57
C MET A 73 2.88 -30.18 -0.70
N ALA A 74 2.88 -30.83 -1.87
CA ALA A 74 2.63 -30.16 -3.15
C ALA A 74 1.23 -29.52 -3.25
N MET A 75 0.25 -30.00 -2.48
CA MET A 75 -1.07 -29.36 -2.38
C MET A 75 -1.02 -28.14 -1.45
N ILE A 76 -0.39 -28.30 -0.29
CA ILE A 76 -0.19 -27.23 0.69
C ILE A 76 0.53 -26.05 0.02
N ASP A 77 1.59 -26.32 -0.73
CA ASP A 77 2.40 -25.30 -1.40
C ASP A 77 1.57 -24.51 -2.43
N ARG A 78 0.84 -25.20 -3.33
CA ARG A 78 -0.07 -24.55 -4.27
C ARG A 78 -1.13 -23.70 -3.55
N ARG A 79 -1.80 -24.28 -2.55
CA ARG A 79 -2.82 -23.57 -1.76
C ARG A 79 -2.24 -22.32 -1.09
N ASN A 80 -1.04 -22.43 -0.50
CA ASN A 80 -0.36 -21.33 0.17
C ASN A 80 0.06 -20.24 -0.80
N GLU A 81 0.46 -20.61 -2.02
CA GLU A 81 0.81 -19.65 -3.07
C GLU A 81 -0.40 -18.78 -3.46
N TYR A 82 -1.55 -19.39 -3.77
CA TYR A 82 -2.77 -18.63 -4.10
C TYR A 82 -3.32 -17.84 -2.92
N ARG A 83 -3.31 -18.43 -1.71
CA ARG A 83 -3.70 -17.73 -0.47
C ARG A 83 -2.85 -16.48 -0.27
N ARG A 84 -1.52 -16.62 -0.37
CA ARG A 84 -0.59 -15.50 -0.23
C ARG A 84 -0.88 -14.43 -1.27
N ARG A 85 -1.02 -14.80 -2.55
CA ARG A 85 -1.34 -13.85 -3.63
C ARG A 85 -2.64 -13.07 -3.38
N ALA A 86 -3.70 -13.74 -2.95
CA ALA A 86 -4.99 -13.11 -2.68
C ALA A 86 -4.93 -12.17 -1.46
N ARG A 87 -4.32 -12.61 -0.35
CA ARG A 87 -4.18 -11.79 0.86
C ARG A 87 -3.28 -10.58 0.69
N LEU A 88 -2.14 -10.74 -0.01
CA LEU A 88 -1.25 -9.62 -0.32
C LEU A 88 -1.95 -8.54 -1.16
N ARG A 89 -2.77 -8.94 -2.14
CA ARG A 89 -3.56 -7.99 -2.95
C ARG A 89 -4.52 -7.17 -2.09
N ARG A 90 -5.23 -7.84 -1.19
CA ARG A 90 -6.15 -7.20 -0.24
C ARG A 90 -5.41 -6.27 0.72
N GLU A 91 -4.31 -6.72 1.31
CA GLU A 91 -3.49 -5.91 2.21
C GLU A 91 -2.95 -4.65 1.52
N ARG A 92 -2.42 -4.80 0.30
CA ARG A 92 -1.85 -3.69 -0.47
C ARG A 92 -2.90 -2.62 -0.78
N THR A 93 -4.06 -3.02 -1.32
CA THR A 93 -5.12 -2.06 -1.69
C THR A 93 -5.71 -1.35 -0.46
N TRP A 94 -5.82 -2.05 0.66
CA TRP A 94 -6.18 -1.42 1.93
C TRP A 94 -5.13 -0.43 2.43
N LEU A 95 -3.85 -0.80 2.44
CA LEU A 95 -2.76 0.09 2.83
C LEU A 95 -2.71 1.37 1.99
N GLN A 96 -2.97 1.27 0.68
CA GLN A 96 -3.07 2.44 -0.19
C GLN A 96 -4.20 3.38 0.24
N CYS A 97 -5.38 2.84 0.57
CA CYS A 97 -6.49 3.65 1.06
C CYS A 97 -6.11 4.36 2.37
N VAL A 98 -5.58 3.61 3.34
CA VAL A 98 -5.17 4.17 4.65
C VAL A 98 -4.12 5.27 4.48
N ALA A 99 -3.10 5.02 3.66
CA ALA A 99 -2.05 6.01 3.42
C ALA A 99 -2.59 7.29 2.76
N LEU A 100 -3.49 7.15 1.78
CA LEU A 100 -4.10 8.28 1.08
C LEU A 100 -5.09 9.05 1.96
N GLU A 101 -5.89 8.37 2.78
CA GLU A 101 -6.78 9.00 3.77
C GLU A 101 -5.97 9.91 4.71
N HIS A 102 -4.85 9.39 5.22
CA HIS A 102 -3.95 10.17 6.07
C HIS A 102 -3.35 11.36 5.32
N LEU A 103 -2.86 11.18 4.10
CA LEU A 103 -2.32 12.28 3.29
C LEU A 103 -3.37 13.35 2.99
N VAL A 104 -4.62 12.96 2.69
CA VAL A 104 -5.73 13.91 2.53
C VAL A 104 -5.94 14.71 3.82
N GLN A 105 -5.95 14.04 4.96
CA GLN A 105 -6.14 14.68 6.26
C GLN A 105 -4.99 15.65 6.59
N THR A 106 -3.73 15.20 6.45
CA THR A 106 -2.54 16.04 6.68
C THR A 106 -2.53 17.25 5.74
N ALA A 107 -2.76 17.05 4.44
CA ALA A 107 -2.79 18.14 3.45
C ALA A 107 -3.92 19.14 3.75
N THR A 108 -5.11 18.65 4.11
CA THR A 108 -6.25 19.51 4.47
C THR A 108 -5.92 20.34 5.71
N THR A 109 -5.33 19.71 6.73
CA THR A 109 -4.98 20.38 7.97
C THR A 109 -3.89 21.43 7.74
N LEU A 110 -2.84 21.11 6.98
CA LEU A 110 -1.81 22.08 6.58
C LEU A 110 -2.39 23.27 5.82
N ALA A 111 -3.31 23.04 4.87
CA ALA A 111 -3.98 24.12 4.16
C ALA A 111 -4.80 25.03 5.11
N THR A 112 -5.55 24.43 6.03
CA THR A 112 -6.32 25.17 7.05
C THR A 112 -5.41 25.94 8.00
N ARG A 113 -4.31 25.35 8.47
CA ARG A 113 -3.33 26.02 9.34
C ARG A 113 -2.64 27.18 8.63
N ALA A 114 -2.26 27.00 7.36
CA ALA A 114 -1.68 28.08 6.56
C ALA A 114 -2.66 29.26 6.41
N ALA A 115 -3.96 29.00 6.23
CA ALA A 115 -4.98 30.05 6.20
C ALA A 115 -5.09 30.80 7.54
N VAL A 116 -5.02 30.10 8.68
CA VAL A 116 -5.00 30.71 10.02
C VAL A 116 -3.76 31.61 10.17
N LEU A 117 -2.57 31.10 9.84
CA LEU A 117 -1.32 31.86 9.92
C LEU A 117 -1.30 33.10 9.01
N LEU A 118 -2.00 33.05 7.87
CA LEU A 118 -2.18 34.20 6.97
C LEU A 118 -3.16 35.22 7.55
N ALA A 119 -4.24 34.78 8.18
CA ALA A 119 -5.20 35.66 8.85
C ALA A 119 -4.55 36.40 10.03
N ASP A 120 -3.75 35.69 10.83
CA ASP A 120 -2.98 36.29 11.93
C ASP A 120 -1.97 37.35 11.44
N ARG A 121 -1.52 37.24 10.18
CA ARG A 121 -0.65 38.20 9.47
C ARG A 121 -1.43 39.27 8.69
N GLY A 122 -2.71 39.46 9.01
CA GLY A 122 -3.54 40.53 8.46
C GLY A 122 -4.02 40.32 7.02
N VAL A 123 -4.01 39.08 6.49
CA VAL A 123 -4.68 38.78 5.21
C VAL A 123 -6.19 38.71 5.46
N SER A 124 -6.96 39.48 4.69
CA SER A 124 -8.42 39.47 4.81
C SER A 124 -9.01 38.10 4.47
N SER A 125 -10.14 37.75 5.11
CA SER A 125 -10.86 36.51 4.81
C SER A 125 -11.28 36.42 3.34
N GLU A 126 -11.71 37.54 2.74
CA GLU A 126 -12.05 37.63 1.32
C GLU A 126 -10.86 37.25 0.44
N THR A 127 -9.67 37.78 0.73
CA THR A 127 -8.45 37.43 0.00
C THR A 127 -8.12 35.94 0.16
N ILE A 128 -8.24 35.37 1.35
CA ILE A 128 -8.00 33.93 1.58
C ILE A 128 -8.98 33.08 0.76
N THR A 129 -10.26 33.46 0.71
CA THR A 129 -11.26 32.75 -0.11
C THR A 129 -10.96 32.84 -1.61
N ALA A 130 -10.52 34.01 -2.09
CA ALA A 130 -10.11 34.19 -3.48
C ALA A 130 -8.87 33.34 -3.82
N LEU A 131 -7.86 33.33 -2.94
CA LEU A 131 -6.65 32.51 -3.10
C LEU A 131 -6.96 31.02 -3.08
N THR A 132 -7.92 30.59 -2.26
CA THR A 132 -8.41 29.20 -2.20
C THR A 132 -9.07 28.81 -3.53
N ALA A 133 -9.92 29.67 -4.09
CA ALA A 133 -10.56 29.44 -5.38
C ALA A 133 -9.55 29.39 -6.55
N GLN A 134 -8.48 30.20 -6.48
CA GLN A 134 -7.43 30.27 -7.49
C GLN A 134 -6.36 29.16 -7.36
N ALA A 135 -6.39 28.35 -6.30
CA ALA A 135 -5.33 27.38 -6.01
C ALA A 135 -5.07 26.39 -7.16
N ARG A 136 -6.11 26.02 -7.92
CA ARG A 136 -6.02 25.10 -9.08
C ARG A 136 -5.26 25.68 -10.26
N SER A 137 -5.33 26.99 -10.48
CA SER A 137 -4.73 27.68 -11.62
C SER A 137 -3.36 28.30 -11.31
N ALA A 138 -3.01 28.40 -10.02
CA ALA A 138 -1.73 28.94 -9.59
C ALA A 138 -0.56 28.01 -10.01
N VAL A 139 0.52 28.61 -10.52
CA VAL A 139 1.77 27.90 -10.87
C VAL A 139 2.82 28.22 -9.81
N PRO A 140 3.09 27.32 -8.84
CA PRO A 140 3.95 27.61 -7.70
C PRO A 140 5.38 27.93 -8.12
N SER A 141 5.92 27.19 -9.09
CA SER A 141 7.33 27.31 -9.47
C SER A 141 7.69 28.72 -9.96
N THR A 142 6.81 29.34 -10.75
CA THR A 142 7.02 30.70 -11.22
C THR A 142 6.87 31.72 -10.10
N THR A 143 5.86 31.56 -9.25
CA THR A 143 5.63 32.46 -8.11
C THR A 143 6.79 32.40 -7.11
N LEU A 144 7.31 31.22 -6.83
CA LEU A 144 8.45 31.03 -5.93
C LEU A 144 9.73 31.62 -6.51
N ARG A 145 9.99 31.41 -7.80
CA ARG A 145 11.16 32.00 -8.46
C ARG A 145 11.11 33.54 -8.44
N ILE A 146 9.94 34.13 -8.68
CA ILE A 146 9.78 35.59 -8.60
C ILE A 146 10.01 36.07 -7.16
N LEU A 147 9.44 35.37 -6.18
CA LEU A 147 9.61 35.69 -4.77
C LEU A 147 11.09 35.63 -4.33
N GLU A 148 11.82 34.60 -4.76
CA GLU A 148 13.26 34.46 -4.53
C GLU A 148 14.05 35.61 -5.16
N GLN A 149 13.72 36.00 -6.40
CA GLN A 149 14.37 37.15 -7.05
C GLN A 149 14.11 38.46 -6.33
N GLN A 150 12.89 38.69 -5.83
CA GLN A 150 12.54 39.89 -5.05
C GLN A 150 13.28 39.92 -3.72
N TRP A 151 13.42 38.76 -3.07
CA TRP A 151 14.20 38.60 -1.85
C TRP A 151 15.70 38.87 -2.06
N GLU A 152 16.28 38.33 -3.14
CA GLU A 152 17.68 38.55 -3.50
C GLU A 152 17.98 40.03 -3.83
N LYS A 153 17.01 40.73 -4.44
CA LYS A 153 17.11 42.16 -4.77
C LYS A 153 16.74 43.10 -3.62
N GLU A 154 16.38 42.56 -2.46
CA GLU A 154 15.94 43.33 -1.28
C GLU A 154 14.69 44.18 -1.52
N GLU A 155 13.85 43.78 -2.49
CA GLU A 155 12.61 44.48 -2.83
C GLU A 155 11.50 44.22 -1.80
N ILE A 156 11.62 43.15 -0.99
CA ILE A 156 10.64 42.73 0.02
C ILE A 156 11.31 42.43 1.37
N GLY A 157 10.60 42.70 2.46
CA GLY A 157 11.02 42.34 3.81
C GLY A 157 10.78 40.87 4.16
N ALA A 158 11.38 40.39 5.25
CA ALA A 158 11.27 39.00 5.69
C ALA A 158 9.82 38.56 6.02
N GLU A 159 9.04 39.45 6.65
CA GLU A 159 7.63 39.18 6.96
C GLU A 159 6.77 39.06 5.68
N GLU A 160 7.03 39.92 4.71
CA GLU A 160 6.34 39.91 3.41
C GLU A 160 6.73 38.67 2.60
N TYR A 161 8.01 38.27 2.64
CA TYR A 161 8.46 37.01 2.06
C TYR A 161 7.70 35.82 2.66
N GLN A 162 7.68 35.70 3.99
CA GLN A 162 7.05 34.59 4.68
C GLN A 162 5.54 34.54 4.36
N LYS A 163 4.88 35.71 4.32
CA LYS A 163 3.47 35.83 3.94
C LYS A 163 3.20 35.30 2.52
N HIS A 164 3.98 35.74 1.52
CA HIS A 164 3.81 35.24 0.15
C HIS A 164 4.13 33.75 0.02
N ARG A 165 5.16 33.28 0.74
CA ARG A 165 5.54 31.86 0.79
C ARG A 165 4.44 31.00 1.43
N LEU A 166 3.80 31.47 2.50
CA LEU A 166 2.65 30.82 3.13
C LEU A 166 1.43 30.75 2.19
N VAL A 167 1.19 31.76 1.36
CA VAL A 167 0.14 31.71 0.33
C VAL A 167 0.42 30.59 -0.67
N VAL A 168 1.67 30.47 -1.14
CA VAL A 168 2.06 29.40 -2.07
C VAL A 168 1.93 28.03 -1.42
N GLU A 169 2.34 27.88 -0.16
CA GLU A 169 2.15 26.64 0.60
C GLU A 169 0.68 26.28 0.72
N MET A 170 -0.18 27.20 1.16
CA MET A 170 -1.63 26.98 1.26
C MET A 170 -2.22 26.45 -0.06
N GLN A 171 -1.94 27.13 -1.18
CA GLN A 171 -2.44 26.72 -2.49
C GLN A 171 -1.87 25.36 -2.94
N THR A 172 -0.63 25.06 -2.57
CA THR A 172 0.02 23.77 -2.87
C THR A 172 -0.60 22.62 -2.10
N GLN A 173 -0.89 22.81 -0.81
CA GLN A 173 -1.57 21.81 -0.01
C GLN A 173 -3.00 21.56 -0.53
N LEU A 174 -3.72 22.62 -0.97
CA LEU A 174 -5.04 22.46 -1.59
C LEU A 174 -5.00 21.62 -2.88
N ARG A 175 -3.99 21.81 -3.74
CA ARG A 175 -3.82 20.94 -4.94
C ARG A 175 -3.48 19.50 -4.56
N PHE A 176 -2.67 19.29 -3.53
CA PHE A 176 -2.41 17.96 -3.00
C PHE A 176 -3.68 17.29 -2.46
N VAL A 177 -4.54 18.00 -1.72
CA VAL A 177 -5.84 17.48 -1.26
C VAL A 177 -6.66 16.92 -2.43
N GLU A 178 -6.80 17.68 -3.51
CA GLU A 178 -7.59 17.23 -4.67
C GLU A 178 -6.96 16.02 -5.35
N ARG A 179 -5.64 16.03 -5.51
CA ARG A 179 -4.87 14.93 -6.10
C ARG A 179 -5.03 13.65 -5.28
N PHE A 180 -4.84 13.73 -3.96
CA PHE A 180 -4.96 12.60 -3.05
C PHE A 180 -6.40 12.10 -2.97
N LYS A 181 -7.41 12.99 -2.96
CA LYS A 181 -8.84 12.57 -3.04
C LYS A 181 -9.16 11.81 -4.31
N LYS A 182 -8.68 12.26 -5.48
CA LYS A 182 -8.86 11.54 -6.75
C LYS A 182 -8.21 10.16 -6.73
N ARG A 183 -7.00 10.06 -6.18
CA ARG A 183 -6.30 8.78 -6.01
C ARG A 183 -6.99 7.87 -4.99
N LEU A 184 -7.50 8.42 -3.89
CA LEU A 184 -8.24 7.68 -2.88
C LEU A 184 -9.49 7.05 -3.49
N ALA A 185 -10.26 7.81 -4.26
CA ALA A 185 -11.44 7.28 -4.95
C ALA A 185 -11.09 6.11 -5.91
N LEU A 186 -9.95 6.17 -6.60
CA LEU A 186 -9.45 5.08 -7.43
C LEU A 186 -9.03 3.87 -6.57
N ALA A 187 -8.24 4.10 -5.52
CA ALA A 187 -7.78 3.05 -4.61
C ALA A 187 -8.95 2.33 -3.90
N GLU A 188 -9.98 3.08 -3.48
CA GLU A 188 -11.20 2.51 -2.92
C GLU A 188 -11.94 1.63 -3.92
N ARG A 189 -12.01 2.04 -5.20
CA ARG A 189 -12.61 1.22 -6.26
C ARG A 189 -11.81 -0.06 -6.49
N GLU A 190 -10.48 0.02 -6.51
CA GLU A 190 -9.60 -1.13 -6.62
C GLU A 190 -9.74 -2.07 -5.41
N ARG A 191 -9.82 -1.53 -4.19
CA ARG A 191 -10.07 -2.28 -2.96
C ARG A 191 -11.42 -3.00 -3.02
N ARG A 192 -12.52 -2.33 -3.37
CA ARG A 192 -13.85 -2.95 -3.53
C ARG A 192 -13.81 -4.09 -4.55
N THR A 193 -13.09 -3.89 -5.65
CA THR A 193 -12.89 -4.93 -6.68
C THR A 193 -12.14 -6.12 -6.10
N SER A 194 -11.02 -5.88 -5.40
CA SER A 194 -10.22 -6.93 -4.73
C SER A 194 -11.04 -7.69 -3.70
N ASP A 195 -11.82 -6.99 -2.87
CA ASP A 195 -12.68 -7.59 -1.85
C ASP A 195 -13.78 -8.47 -2.48
N SER A 196 -14.29 -8.10 -3.66
CA SER A 196 -15.29 -8.92 -4.36
C SER A 196 -14.72 -10.06 -5.21
N THR A 197 -13.40 -10.11 -5.40
CA THR A 197 -12.78 -11.10 -6.29
C THR A 197 -12.59 -12.43 -5.57
N THR A 198 -13.10 -13.51 -6.15
CA THR A 198 -12.88 -14.89 -5.67
C THR A 198 -11.92 -15.65 -6.58
N LEU A 199 -11.37 -16.77 -6.09
CA LEU A 199 -10.56 -17.64 -6.94
C LEU A 199 -11.37 -18.14 -8.15
N GLN A 200 -10.70 -18.16 -9.31
CA GLN A 200 -11.25 -18.63 -10.57
C GLN A 200 -11.21 -20.15 -10.67
N ASP A 201 -12.04 -20.72 -11.53
CA ASP A 201 -12.18 -22.19 -11.64
C ASP A 201 -10.87 -22.86 -12.05
N HIS A 202 -10.07 -22.24 -12.91
CA HIS A 202 -8.75 -22.79 -13.29
C HIS A 202 -7.75 -22.76 -12.11
N GLU A 203 -7.85 -21.77 -11.22
CA GLU A 203 -7.00 -21.67 -10.02
C GLU A 203 -7.39 -22.73 -8.99
N ILE A 204 -8.70 -22.89 -8.76
CA ILE A 204 -9.24 -23.93 -7.87
C ILE A 204 -8.91 -25.32 -8.43
N GLY A 205 -9.08 -25.53 -9.74
CA GLY A 205 -8.71 -26.75 -10.44
C GLY A 205 -7.21 -27.05 -10.33
N HIS A 206 -6.36 -26.03 -10.40
CA HIS A 206 -4.92 -26.17 -10.22
C HIS A 206 -4.53 -26.53 -8.78
N ILE A 207 -5.15 -25.93 -7.76
CA ILE A 207 -4.89 -26.28 -6.34
C ILE A 207 -5.34 -27.72 -6.05
N TRP A 208 -6.60 -28.02 -6.37
CA TRP A 208 -7.22 -29.30 -6.04
C TRP A 208 -6.64 -30.41 -6.92
N GLY A 209 -6.36 -30.15 -8.19
CA GLY A 209 -5.89 -31.14 -9.17
C GLY A 209 -7.03 -31.98 -9.75
N ILE A 210 -8.21 -31.38 -9.93
CA ILE A 210 -9.38 -32.03 -10.56
C ILE A 210 -9.73 -31.39 -11.90
N PRO A 211 -10.37 -32.12 -12.83
CA PRO A 211 -10.79 -31.56 -14.13
C PRO A 211 -11.83 -30.44 -13.99
N ALA A 212 -11.78 -29.45 -14.89
CA ALA A 212 -12.65 -28.28 -14.87
C ALA A 212 -14.16 -28.64 -14.93
N GLY A 213 -14.54 -29.66 -15.70
CA GLY A 213 -15.94 -30.09 -15.79
C GLY A 213 -16.50 -30.62 -14.46
N THR A 214 -15.71 -31.45 -13.76
CA THR A 214 -16.06 -31.97 -12.43
C THR A 214 -16.14 -30.83 -11.41
N LEU A 215 -15.25 -29.86 -11.50
CA LEU A 215 -15.23 -28.69 -10.63
C LEU A 215 -16.49 -27.83 -10.81
N ALA A 216 -16.87 -27.51 -12.05
CA ALA A 216 -18.01 -26.64 -12.33
C ALA A 216 -19.33 -27.21 -11.76
N ALA A 217 -19.58 -28.51 -11.95
CA ALA A 217 -20.77 -29.17 -11.41
C ALA A 217 -20.81 -29.14 -9.87
N ARG A 218 -19.67 -29.42 -9.22
CA ARG A 218 -19.54 -29.33 -7.75
C ARG A 218 -19.76 -27.90 -7.26
N LYS A 219 -19.17 -26.90 -7.94
CA LYS A 219 -19.31 -25.48 -7.60
C LYS A 219 -20.75 -25.04 -7.62
N VAL A 220 -21.50 -25.32 -8.69
CA VAL A 220 -22.93 -24.94 -8.81
C VAL A 220 -23.75 -25.60 -7.71
N LYS A 221 -23.53 -26.90 -7.45
CA LYS A 221 -24.25 -27.64 -6.40
C LYS A 221 -23.99 -27.05 -5.02
N PHE A 222 -22.74 -26.85 -4.62
CA PHE A 222 -22.42 -26.44 -3.26
C PHE A 222 -22.61 -24.94 -3.01
N LEU A 223 -22.43 -24.10 -4.04
CA LEU A 223 -22.76 -22.68 -3.95
C LEU A 223 -24.28 -22.49 -3.78
N SER A 224 -25.11 -23.23 -4.51
CA SER A 224 -26.57 -23.13 -4.34
C SER A 224 -27.01 -23.62 -2.95
N GLN A 225 -26.45 -24.72 -2.45
CA GLN A 225 -26.70 -25.19 -1.08
C GLN A 225 -26.30 -24.16 -0.02
N TYR A 226 -25.12 -23.55 -0.17
CA TYR A 226 -24.64 -22.48 0.72
C TYR A 226 -25.58 -21.26 0.72
N LEU A 227 -25.99 -20.78 -0.46
CA LEU A 227 -26.84 -19.59 -0.58
C LEU A 227 -28.24 -19.82 0.00
N LEU A 228 -28.83 -21.00 -0.22
CA LEU A 228 -30.13 -21.35 0.39
C LEU A 228 -30.02 -21.46 1.91
N ALA A 229 -28.94 -22.07 2.42
CA ALA A 229 -28.74 -22.22 3.87
C ALA A 229 -28.49 -20.87 4.57
N THR A 230 -27.67 -20.00 3.99
CA THR A 230 -27.44 -18.64 4.52
C THR A 230 -28.72 -17.80 4.46
N GLN A 231 -29.48 -17.88 3.37
CA GLN A 231 -30.75 -17.18 3.27
C GLN A 231 -31.78 -17.65 4.31
N ALA A 232 -31.88 -18.95 4.56
CA ALA A 232 -32.74 -19.51 5.60
C ALA A 232 -32.38 -19.03 7.01
N ARG A 233 -31.10 -18.70 7.26
CA ARG A 233 -30.63 -18.17 8.54
C ARG A 233 -30.87 -16.66 8.69
N CYS A 234 -30.87 -15.92 7.59
CA CYS A 234 -30.95 -14.45 7.61
C CYS A 234 -32.32 -13.88 7.22
N SER A 235 -33.29 -14.69 6.79
CA SER A 235 -34.60 -14.23 6.32
C SER A 235 -35.73 -14.93 7.07
N ASP A 236 -36.70 -14.16 7.55
CA ASP A 236 -37.93 -14.69 8.17
C ASP A 236 -38.84 -15.40 7.16
N SER A 237 -38.70 -15.08 5.87
CA SER A 237 -39.38 -15.72 4.73
C SER A 237 -38.37 -16.07 3.64
N PRO A 238 -37.60 -17.15 3.77
CA PRO A 238 -36.56 -17.50 2.81
C PRO A 238 -37.16 -17.95 1.46
N SER A 239 -36.62 -17.43 0.35
CA SER A 239 -37.01 -17.91 -0.98
C SER A 239 -36.43 -19.30 -1.24
N SER A 240 -37.12 -20.09 -2.06
CA SER A 240 -36.64 -21.41 -2.50
C SER A 240 -35.56 -21.34 -3.58
N SER A 241 -35.28 -20.15 -4.13
CA SER A 241 -34.23 -19.90 -5.11
C SER A 241 -33.02 -19.21 -4.46
N PRO A 242 -31.78 -19.57 -4.83
CA PRO A 242 -30.58 -18.94 -4.30
C PRO A 242 -30.50 -17.48 -4.78
N SER A 243 -30.36 -16.54 -3.84
CA SER A 243 -30.24 -15.11 -4.16
C SER A 243 -28.77 -14.72 -4.46
N PRO A 244 -28.48 -14.05 -5.59
CA PRO A 244 -27.15 -13.50 -5.86
C PRO A 244 -26.76 -12.37 -4.89
N GLU A 245 -27.73 -11.69 -4.28
CA GLU A 245 -27.49 -10.66 -3.28
C GLU A 245 -26.88 -11.24 -2.01
N MET A 246 -27.23 -12.49 -1.66
CA MET A 246 -26.68 -13.18 -0.49
C MET A 246 -25.19 -13.49 -0.68
N TRP A 247 -24.76 -13.76 -1.92
CA TRP A 247 -23.34 -13.91 -2.24
C TRP A 247 -22.58 -12.58 -2.08
N GLN A 248 -23.15 -11.48 -2.56
CA GLN A 248 -22.56 -10.15 -2.37
C GLN A 248 -22.51 -9.75 -0.89
N ALA A 249 -23.55 -10.08 -0.12
CA ALA A 249 -23.59 -9.89 1.32
C ALA A 249 -22.49 -10.70 2.03
N THR A 250 -22.27 -11.95 1.61
CA THR A 250 -21.18 -12.80 2.12
C THR A 250 -19.83 -12.13 1.93
N LEU A 251 -19.52 -11.67 0.71
CA LEU A 251 -18.25 -11.00 0.40
C LEU A 251 -18.10 -9.69 1.19
N ARG A 252 -19.19 -8.93 1.36
CA ARG A 252 -19.17 -7.68 2.15
C ARG A 252 -18.94 -7.92 3.64
N ALA A 253 -19.55 -8.94 4.22
CA ALA A 253 -19.33 -9.30 5.61
C ALA A 253 -17.88 -9.77 5.83
N LEU A 254 -17.36 -10.61 4.93
CA LEU A 254 -15.98 -11.10 5.01
C LEU A 254 -14.95 -9.99 4.75
N SER A 255 -15.23 -9.02 3.87
CA SER A 255 -14.28 -7.94 3.59
C SER A 255 -14.06 -6.97 4.75
N GLN A 256 -14.97 -6.95 5.73
CA GLN A 256 -14.84 -6.19 6.98
C GLN A 256 -13.93 -6.86 8.00
N THR A 257 -13.55 -8.13 7.80
CA THR A 257 -12.58 -8.81 8.68
C THR A 257 -11.26 -8.05 8.74
N PRO A 258 -10.56 -8.05 9.88
CA PRO A 258 -9.24 -7.43 9.97
C PRO A 258 -8.29 -8.07 8.96
N ILE A 259 -7.44 -7.25 8.37
CA ILE A 259 -6.47 -7.71 7.39
C ILE A 259 -5.26 -8.25 8.13
N GLU A 260 -4.92 -9.49 7.83
CA GLU A 260 -3.67 -10.09 8.30
C GLU A 260 -2.48 -9.37 7.68
N ARG A 261 -1.54 -8.93 8.52
CA ARG A 261 -0.34 -8.21 8.11
C ARG A 261 0.72 -9.21 7.70
N SER A 262 1.19 -9.11 6.48
CA SER A 262 2.30 -9.93 5.98
C SER A 262 3.64 -9.34 6.43
N ILE A 263 4.61 -10.19 6.75
CA ILE A 263 5.98 -9.75 6.96
C ILE A 263 6.55 -9.35 5.60
N ALA A 264 6.78 -8.06 5.39
CA ALA A 264 7.40 -7.54 4.17
C ALA A 264 8.91 -7.39 4.37
N THR A 265 9.68 -7.86 3.40
CA THR A 265 11.12 -7.61 3.31
C THR A 265 11.37 -6.41 2.41
N TYR A 266 12.39 -5.61 2.73
CA TYR A 266 12.83 -4.52 1.86
C TYR A 266 13.17 -5.06 0.46
N ASP A 267 12.77 -4.29 -0.55
CA ASP A 267 12.66 -4.73 -1.93
C ASP A 267 13.65 -4.03 -2.88
N GLY A 268 14.51 -3.16 -2.34
CA GLY A 268 15.45 -2.34 -3.12
C GLY A 268 14.86 -1.04 -3.64
N LEU A 269 13.62 -0.67 -3.25
CA LEU A 269 13.01 0.60 -3.61
C LEU A 269 13.84 1.77 -3.05
N GLU A 270 14.37 2.64 -3.93
CA GLU A 270 15.32 3.74 -3.61
C GLU A 270 16.75 3.30 -3.25
N GLY A 271 17.16 2.09 -3.66
CA GLY A 271 18.54 1.61 -3.46
C GLY A 271 18.77 1.10 -2.06
N THR A 272 18.69 1.95 -1.03
CA THR A 272 18.81 1.57 0.39
C THR A 272 17.52 1.77 1.18
N GLU A 273 17.30 0.93 2.20
CA GLU A 273 16.15 1.05 3.10
C GLU A 273 16.14 2.41 3.82
N SER A 274 17.31 2.92 4.21
CA SER A 274 17.44 4.23 4.85
C SER A 274 16.99 5.39 3.95
N ALA A 275 17.40 5.38 2.67
CA ALA A 275 17.00 6.39 1.70
C ALA A 275 15.49 6.36 1.45
N LEU A 276 14.91 5.16 1.40
CA LEU A 276 13.46 5.01 1.31
C LEU A 276 12.75 5.59 2.54
N ILE A 277 13.20 5.25 3.75
CA ILE A 277 12.58 5.73 5.00
C ILE A 277 12.64 7.25 5.08
N GLU A 278 13.77 7.87 4.74
CA GLU A 278 13.93 9.32 4.71
C GLU A 278 12.94 9.95 3.72
N LYS A 279 12.87 9.41 2.49
CA LYS A 279 11.96 9.90 1.45
C LYS A 279 10.49 9.71 1.84
N LEU A 280 10.14 8.61 2.52
CA LEU A 280 8.81 8.38 3.05
C LEU A 280 8.46 9.36 4.18
N GLY A 281 9.42 9.74 5.03
CA GLY A 281 9.25 10.79 6.04
C GLY A 281 8.92 12.14 5.39
N ILE A 282 9.70 12.54 4.38
CA ILE A 282 9.44 13.74 3.57
C ILE A 282 8.05 13.67 2.92
N TYR A 283 7.69 12.51 2.38
CA TYR A 283 6.41 12.29 1.72
C TYR A 283 5.23 12.37 2.69
N ALA A 284 5.34 11.78 3.87
CA ALA A 284 4.30 11.74 4.88
C ALA A 284 3.97 13.14 5.42
N MET A 285 4.96 14.03 5.49
CA MET A 285 4.76 15.46 5.79
C MET A 285 4.43 16.30 4.54
N ILE A 286 4.32 15.72 3.35
CA ILE A 286 4.01 16.44 2.10
C ILE A 286 5.04 17.56 1.83
N ARG A 287 6.32 17.26 2.05
CA ARG A 287 7.46 18.10 1.66
C ARG A 287 7.98 17.79 0.25
N ILE A 288 7.46 16.74 -0.38
CA ILE A 288 7.91 16.34 -1.72
C ILE A 288 7.47 17.38 -2.78
N PRO A 289 8.34 17.71 -3.76
CA PRO A 289 7.95 18.59 -4.85
C PRO A 289 6.78 18.06 -5.67
N GLU A 290 5.84 18.94 -6.05
CA GLU A 290 4.63 18.57 -6.79
C GLU A 290 4.91 17.83 -8.11
N ALA A 291 6.04 18.17 -8.76
CA ALA A 291 6.49 17.59 -10.03
C ALA A 291 6.99 16.13 -9.91
N THR A 292 7.62 15.77 -8.79
CA THR A 292 8.19 14.44 -8.57
C THR A 292 7.26 13.53 -7.78
N GLU A 293 6.26 14.11 -7.12
CA GLU A 293 5.32 13.41 -6.25
C GLU A 293 4.61 12.24 -6.94
N THR A 294 4.05 12.44 -8.13
CA THR A 294 3.34 11.38 -8.86
C THR A 294 4.26 10.23 -9.23
N LYS A 295 5.52 10.53 -9.62
CA LYS A 295 6.50 9.50 -9.94
C LYS A 295 6.84 8.65 -8.72
N PHE A 296 7.01 9.29 -7.56
CA PHE A 296 7.28 8.58 -6.31
C PHE A 296 6.09 7.71 -5.88
N TRP A 297 4.87 8.25 -5.88
CA TRP A 297 3.66 7.47 -5.58
C TRP A 297 3.52 6.24 -6.49
N ASN A 298 3.71 6.41 -7.80
CA ASN A 298 3.64 5.29 -8.74
C ASN A 298 4.72 4.24 -8.48
N SER A 299 5.94 4.67 -8.14
CA SER A 299 7.02 3.75 -7.74
C SER A 299 6.68 2.96 -6.48
N LEU A 300 6.01 3.61 -5.51
CA LEU A 300 5.57 2.98 -4.27
C LEU A 300 4.45 1.95 -4.48
N VAL A 301 3.52 2.23 -5.39
CA VAL A 301 2.30 1.42 -5.62
C VAL A 301 2.48 0.32 -6.66
N TYR A 302 3.19 0.60 -7.74
CA TYR A 302 3.38 -0.32 -8.87
C TYR A 302 4.80 -0.91 -8.95
N GLY A 303 5.74 -0.39 -8.15
CA GLY A 303 7.14 -0.81 -8.18
C GLY A 303 7.92 -0.12 -9.30
N ALA A 304 9.25 -0.25 -9.26
CA ALA A 304 10.10 0.15 -10.38
C ALA A 304 9.90 -0.85 -11.54
N SER A 305 9.35 -0.36 -12.65
CA SER A 305 8.95 -1.14 -13.84
C SER A 305 10.01 -2.15 -14.28
N SER A 306 9.86 -3.43 -13.93
CA SER A 306 10.71 -4.51 -14.44
C SER A 306 10.00 -5.87 -14.39
N ASN A 307 9.28 -6.20 -15.48
CA ASN A 307 8.95 -7.51 -16.09
C ASN A 307 8.82 -8.81 -15.26
N ALA A 308 8.70 -8.78 -13.94
CA ALA A 308 8.70 -9.97 -13.08
C ALA A 308 7.35 -10.09 -12.35
N ILE A 309 6.37 -10.61 -13.10
CA ILE A 309 4.95 -10.77 -12.74
C ILE A 309 4.71 -11.50 -11.40
N HIS A 310 5.70 -12.23 -10.86
CA HIS A 310 5.57 -13.00 -9.62
C HIS A 310 6.36 -12.48 -8.42
N THR A 311 7.33 -11.57 -8.60
CA THR A 311 8.07 -10.95 -7.48
C THR A 311 7.60 -9.53 -7.15
N GLU A 312 6.87 -8.86 -8.05
CA GLU A 312 6.39 -7.48 -7.87
C GLU A 312 5.37 -7.30 -6.72
N THR A 313 4.61 -8.33 -6.37
CA THR A 313 3.50 -8.18 -5.41
C THR A 313 3.99 -7.92 -3.98
N THR A 314 5.16 -8.43 -3.60
CA THR A 314 5.78 -8.16 -2.29
C THR A 314 6.60 -6.88 -2.27
N ARG A 315 7.13 -6.44 -3.43
CA ARG A 315 8.00 -5.25 -3.53
C ARG A 315 7.31 -3.99 -2.97
N THR A 316 6.10 -3.75 -3.43
CA THR A 316 5.32 -2.55 -3.06
C THR A 316 4.71 -2.58 -1.64
N LEU A 317 4.71 -3.74 -0.97
CA LEU A 317 4.09 -3.87 0.35
C LEU A 317 4.93 -3.19 1.44
N PHE A 318 6.25 -3.38 1.40
CA PHE A 318 7.17 -2.86 2.41
C PHE A 318 7.06 -1.33 2.54
N GLY A 319 7.20 -0.61 1.42
CA GLY A 319 7.13 0.85 1.42
C GLY A 319 5.78 1.38 1.93
N LEU A 320 4.66 0.77 1.55
CA LEU A 320 3.33 1.15 2.05
C LEU A 320 3.16 0.88 3.55
N GLN A 321 3.65 -0.26 4.05
CA GLN A 321 3.64 -0.57 5.48
C GLN A 321 4.46 0.45 6.27
N ARG A 322 5.65 0.82 5.78
CA ARG A 322 6.51 1.84 6.39
C ARG A 322 5.90 3.23 6.33
N LEU A 323 5.30 3.63 5.21
CA LEU A 323 4.60 4.91 5.08
C LEU A 323 3.50 5.05 6.13
N VAL A 324 2.62 4.05 6.24
CA VAL A 324 1.53 4.07 7.22
C VAL A 324 2.06 4.06 8.66
N SER A 325 3.18 3.39 8.92
CA SER A 325 3.82 3.46 10.25
C SER A 325 4.31 4.87 10.55
N ILE A 326 5.09 5.46 9.63
CA ILE A 326 5.63 6.82 9.77
C ILE A 326 4.47 7.82 9.97
N GLN A 327 3.40 7.71 9.19
CA GLN A 327 2.22 8.56 9.32
C GLN A 327 1.58 8.50 10.71
N LYS A 328 1.52 7.31 11.32
CA LYS A 328 0.99 7.14 12.68
C LYS A 328 1.90 7.73 13.76
N ASP A 329 3.20 7.72 13.51
CA ASP A 329 4.21 8.21 14.47
C ASP A 329 4.44 9.73 14.34
N LEU A 330 4.01 10.34 13.22
CA LEU A 330 4.16 11.77 12.97
C LEU A 330 3.18 12.60 13.81
N ASP A 331 3.72 13.62 14.49
CA ASP A 331 2.89 14.62 15.14
C ASP A 331 2.23 15.53 14.09
N THR A 332 0.92 15.33 13.91
CA THR A 332 0.06 16.14 13.04
C THR A 332 -0.85 17.08 13.85
N SER A 333 -0.48 17.37 15.11
CA SER A 333 -1.17 18.35 15.92
C SER A 333 -1.12 19.75 15.28
N PRO A 334 -2.12 20.61 15.51
CA PRO A 334 -2.15 21.94 14.93
C PRO A 334 -0.88 22.76 15.21
N VAL A 335 -0.30 22.64 16.40
CA VAL A 335 0.91 23.37 16.81
C VAL A 335 2.13 22.87 16.03
N ALA A 336 2.33 21.55 15.96
CA ALA A 336 3.42 20.98 15.18
C ALA A 336 3.31 21.35 13.69
N LEU A 337 2.11 21.34 13.14
CA LEU A 337 1.87 21.74 11.75
C LEU A 337 2.08 23.25 11.51
N ASP A 338 1.81 24.10 12.51
CA ASP A 338 2.13 25.52 12.41
C ASP A 338 3.64 25.75 12.38
N GLU A 339 4.39 25.15 13.33
CA GLU A 339 5.85 25.22 13.36
C GLU A 339 6.45 24.71 12.04
N GLU A 340 5.91 23.61 11.55
CA GLU A 340 6.28 23.03 10.26
C GLU A 340 6.03 23.99 9.09
N LEU A 341 4.88 24.67 9.03
CA LEU A 341 4.60 25.68 7.99
C LEU A 341 5.49 26.91 8.12
N LEU A 342 5.79 27.34 9.34
CA LEU A 342 6.67 28.47 9.60
C LEU A 342 8.10 28.16 9.17
N THR A 343 8.61 26.95 9.46
CA THR A 343 9.95 26.52 9.03
C THR A 343 10.05 26.44 7.50
N ARG A 344 9.02 25.92 6.80
CA ARG A 344 8.97 25.87 5.32
C ARG A 344 8.87 27.23 4.65
N SER A 345 8.39 28.24 5.39
CA SER A 345 8.16 29.58 4.89
C SER A 345 9.23 30.59 5.26
N MET A 346 10.25 30.18 6.02
CA MET A 346 11.38 31.04 6.33
C MET A 346 12.14 31.44 5.05
N PRO A 347 12.64 32.69 4.98
CA PRO A 347 13.49 33.12 3.88
C PRO A 347 14.76 32.29 3.82
N THR A 348 15.22 32.01 2.60
CA THR A 348 16.54 31.43 2.39
C THR A 348 17.61 32.43 2.83
N PRO A 349 18.57 32.03 3.67
CA PRO A 349 19.65 32.92 4.09
C PRO A 349 20.41 33.41 2.86
N LYS A 350 20.67 34.72 2.79
CA LYS A 350 21.39 35.31 1.65
C LYS A 350 22.82 34.79 1.63
N ALA A 351 23.39 34.61 0.44
CA ALA A 351 24.78 34.21 0.29
C ALA A 351 25.70 35.27 0.93
N GLY A 352 26.24 34.95 2.11
CA GLY A 352 27.04 35.86 2.95
C GLY A 352 26.56 35.99 4.40
N GLU A 353 25.30 35.63 4.68
CA GLU A 353 24.72 35.60 6.04
C GLU A 353 24.74 34.21 6.69
N LEU A 354 25.33 33.22 6.00
CA LEU A 354 25.76 32.01 6.68
C LEU A 354 26.72 32.46 7.78
N ALA A 355 26.25 32.46 9.03
CA ALA A 355 27.15 32.41 10.17
C ALA A 355 28.15 31.33 9.81
N SER A 356 29.44 31.70 9.77
CA SER A 356 30.50 30.72 9.58
C SER A 356 30.15 29.58 10.51
N ALA A 357 29.77 28.42 9.95
CA ALA A 357 29.76 27.20 10.74
C ALA A 357 31.11 27.25 11.43
N ALA A 358 31.12 27.36 12.76
CA ALA A 358 32.36 27.44 13.52
C ALA A 358 33.20 26.31 12.97
N SER A 359 34.18 26.69 12.17
CA SER A 359 34.94 25.74 11.41
C SER A 359 35.83 25.15 12.48
N GLU A 360 35.40 24.04 13.07
CA GLU A 360 36.31 22.99 13.47
C GLU A 360 36.94 22.37 12.19
N SER A 361 37.39 23.22 11.27
CA SER A 361 38.59 22.95 10.52
C SER A 361 39.76 23.23 11.46
N GLY A 362 39.91 22.37 12.47
CA GLY A 362 41.25 21.91 12.74
C GLY A 362 41.71 21.32 11.42
N GLN A 363 42.63 22.01 10.73
CA GLN A 363 43.43 21.36 9.70
C GLN A 363 44.08 20.17 10.40
N GLY A 364 43.45 19.00 10.30
CA GLY A 364 43.99 17.77 10.80
C GLY A 364 45.20 17.47 9.95
N GLU A 365 46.38 17.91 10.39
CA GLU A 365 47.62 17.41 9.87
C GLU A 365 47.55 15.88 9.95
N LEU A 366 47.60 15.23 8.78
CA LEU A 366 47.62 13.79 8.69
C LEU A 366 48.73 13.28 9.61
N THR A 367 48.34 12.53 10.63
CA THR A 367 49.29 11.89 11.54
C THR A 367 50.19 10.94 10.75
N ASP A 368 51.43 10.73 11.19
CA ASP A 368 52.40 9.90 10.46
C ASP A 368 51.87 8.48 10.19
N LEU A 369 51.00 7.97 11.08
CA LEU A 369 50.29 6.70 10.90
C LEU A 369 49.33 6.72 9.69
N GLN A 370 48.57 7.80 9.49
CA GLN A 370 47.65 7.95 8.36
C GLN A 370 48.40 8.08 7.04
N ARG A 371 49.57 8.75 7.04
CA ARG A 371 50.45 8.79 5.85
C ARG A 371 51.04 7.41 5.55
N HIS A 372 51.41 6.64 6.56
CA HIS A 372 51.93 5.29 6.38
C HIS A 372 50.87 4.32 5.84
N ILE A 373 49.62 4.44 6.29
CA ILE A 373 48.49 3.67 5.76
C ILE A 373 48.26 4.01 4.29
N LEU A 374 48.24 5.30 3.92
CA LEU A 374 48.09 5.72 2.53
C LEU A 374 49.24 5.23 1.64
N HIS A 375 50.47 5.22 2.15
CA HIS A 375 51.62 4.68 1.43
C HIS A 375 51.48 3.17 1.17
N ASN A 376 50.89 2.40 2.10
CA ASN A 376 50.65 0.96 1.91
C ASN A 376 49.49 0.64 0.95
N PHE A 377 48.63 1.61 0.63
CA PHE A 377 47.57 1.46 -0.38
C PHE A 377 47.97 1.90 -1.79
N ILE A 378 49.14 2.55 -1.93
CA ILE A 378 49.75 2.77 -3.23
C ILE A 378 50.51 1.48 -3.56
N GLY A 379 49.85 0.58 -4.29
CA GLY A 379 50.45 -0.66 -4.75
C GLY A 379 51.78 -0.40 -5.46
N GLU A 380 52.79 -1.18 -5.10
CA GLU A 380 54.09 -1.24 -5.78
C GLU A 380 53.87 -1.62 -7.25
N ASP A 381 53.81 -0.62 -8.13
CA ASP A 381 54.09 -0.77 -9.56
C ASP A 381 54.36 0.60 -10.21
N VAL A 382 55.33 1.34 -9.66
CA VAL A 382 55.94 2.48 -10.36
C VAL A 382 57.45 2.54 -10.08
N THR A 383 58.18 1.47 -10.40
CA THR A 383 59.54 1.60 -10.93
C THR A 383 59.88 0.34 -11.72
N GLY A 384 59.84 0.43 -13.05
CA GLY A 384 60.24 -0.66 -13.93
C GLY A 384 61.68 -1.09 -13.69
N ARG A 385 61.86 -2.33 -13.22
CA ARG A 385 62.95 -3.26 -13.57
C ARG A 385 62.54 -4.67 -13.13
N PRO A 386 62.81 -5.71 -13.95
CA PRO A 386 62.45 -7.07 -13.60
C PRO A 386 63.54 -7.66 -12.70
N SER A 387 63.17 -8.40 -11.66
CA SER A 387 64.07 -9.44 -11.15
C SER A 387 63.31 -10.60 -10.51
N ASP A 388 63.41 -11.72 -11.20
CA ASP A 388 63.48 -13.09 -10.70
C ASP A 388 63.65 -13.22 -9.18
N LYS A 389 62.84 -14.09 -8.56
CA LYS A 389 63.31 -15.39 -8.02
C LYS A 389 62.27 -16.07 -7.12
N TRP A 390 62.00 -17.33 -7.49
CA TRP A 390 61.32 -18.44 -6.80
C TRP A 390 59.81 -18.40 -6.63
#